data_AF-A0A0K3BVK6-F1
#
_entry.id   AF-A0A0K3BVK6-F1
#
_cell.length_a   1.000
_cell.length_b   1.000
_cell.length_c   1.000
_cell.angle_alpha   90.00
_cell.angle_beta   90.00
_cell.angle_gamma   90.00
#
_symmetry.space_group_name_H-M   'P 1'
#
loop_
_entity.id
_entity.type
_entity.pdbx_description
1 polymer ?
#
loop_
_entity_poly.entity_id
_entity_poly.type
_entity_poly.pdbx_seq_one_letter_code
_entity_poly.pdbx_strand_id
1 'polypeptide(L)'
;MERRAFLRTAVVGAGSVALGFTMTRESLAYPAQTGPSPYGNLLPADANGIMLPQGFTSRVIARSSQTVSGTSYTWHGAPDGGACYANGTGWIYVSNAELGSGAGGVSAVRLDSNANITGAYSILSGTNRNCAGGTTPWNTWLSCEEVDRGYVYETDPFGVNPAVRRDAMGRFKHEAAAADPDRQVIYLTEDESDGGFYRFVPTTWSNLSAGTLQVLKESGGVLSWANVPDPDGSPTRTRKQVSGMKVFNGGEGAYYRNGTCFFTTKGDNRVWAYNAVNNTIAIAYDDNLTSNPPLTGVDNITGATVGDLYVAEDGGNMEICIITPDDIVAPFLRITGQSSSEIAGPAFNPAGNRLYFSSQRGTSGSSSGGITYEVTGPFRTAL
;
A
#
# COMPACT_ATOMS: atom_id res chain seq x y z
N MET A 1 21.56 9.42 33.13
CA MET A 1 22.83 8.99 32.53
C MET A 1 23.09 7.58 33.01
N GLU A 2 23.54 6.67 32.12
CA GLU A 2 23.87 5.25 32.42
C GLU A 2 22.71 4.24 32.57
N ARG A 3 22.02 3.90 31.46
CA ARG A 3 21.38 2.58 31.21
C ARG A 3 21.23 2.29 29.71
N ARG A 4 22.27 2.55 28.91
CA ARG A 4 22.33 2.18 27.48
C ARG A 4 23.75 1.74 27.11
N ALA A 5 24.13 0.52 27.49
CA ALA A 5 25.30 -0.16 26.92
C ALA A 5 25.41 -1.62 27.41
N PHE A 6 24.51 -2.52 27.01
CA PHE A 6 24.88 -3.94 26.94
C PHE A 6 23.88 -4.77 26.12
N LEU A 7 24.29 -5.13 24.90
CA LEU A 7 24.10 -6.43 24.24
C LEU A 7 24.49 -6.29 22.76
N ARG A 8 25.79 -6.29 22.50
CA ARG A 8 26.39 -6.54 21.18
C ARG A 8 27.38 -7.68 21.35
N THR A 9 26.95 -8.91 21.08
CA THR A 9 27.90 -10.01 20.84
C THR A 9 27.26 -11.06 19.93
N ALA A 10 27.55 -10.99 18.64
CA ALA A 10 27.61 -12.19 17.80
C ALA A 10 29.09 -12.62 17.79
N VAL A 11 29.38 -13.80 18.34
CA VAL A 11 30.72 -14.39 18.31
C VAL A 11 30.98 -14.89 16.89
N VAL A 12 31.90 -14.23 16.18
CA VAL A 12 32.51 -14.74 14.94
C VAL A 12 33.78 -15.50 15.34
N GLY A 13 33.76 -16.82 15.18
CA GLY A 13 34.96 -17.66 15.24
C GLY A 13 35.79 -17.51 13.97
N ALA A 14 37.10 -17.38 14.14
CA ALA A 14 38.07 -17.00 13.11
C ALA A 14 38.16 -17.99 11.93
N GLY A 15 38.10 -17.45 10.72
CA GLY A 15 38.45 -18.12 9.46
C GLY A 15 38.49 -17.09 8.34
N SER A 16 39.69 -16.66 7.94
CA SER A 16 39.91 -15.68 6.88
C SER A 16 39.53 -16.25 5.51
N VAL A 17 38.42 -15.76 4.95
CA VAL A 17 38.13 -15.80 3.51
C VAL A 17 37.76 -14.38 3.08
N ALA A 18 38.64 -13.77 2.28
CA ALA A 18 38.35 -12.50 1.62
C ALA A 18 37.37 -12.76 0.47
N LEU A 19 36.10 -12.41 0.68
CA LEU A 19 35.12 -12.28 -0.40
C LEU A 19 34.69 -10.82 -0.44
N GLY A 20 34.97 -10.17 -1.57
CA GLY A 20 34.44 -8.86 -1.89
C GLY A 20 32.94 -8.96 -2.12
N PHE A 21 32.17 -8.82 -1.05
CA PHE A 21 30.75 -8.53 -1.11
C PHE A 21 30.54 -7.13 -0.52
N THR A 22 30.11 -6.19 -1.35
CA THR A 22 29.32 -5.05 -0.89
C THR A 22 28.03 -5.61 -0.29
N MET A 23 28.07 -5.92 1.00
CA MET A 23 26.85 -6.15 1.78
C MET A 23 26.21 -4.79 2.00
N THR A 24 25.13 -4.50 1.27
CA THR A 24 24.19 -3.48 1.72
C THR A 24 23.70 -3.90 3.10
N ARG A 25 23.61 -2.93 4.01
CA ARG A 25 23.42 -3.08 5.45
C ARG A 25 21.99 -3.52 5.82
N GLU A 26 21.39 -4.42 5.07
CA GLU A 26 20.08 -5.02 5.36
C GLU A 26 20.27 -6.18 6.36
N SER A 27 20.94 -5.92 7.48
CA SER A 27 21.11 -6.89 8.57
C SER A 27 20.25 -6.46 9.75
N LEU A 28 19.01 -6.97 9.80
CA LEU A 28 18.09 -6.87 10.95
C LEU A 28 17.92 -5.42 11.44
N ALA A 29 17.27 -4.58 10.63
CA ALA A 29 16.90 -3.21 10.99
C ALA A 29 16.08 -3.21 12.29
N TYR A 30 16.45 -2.34 13.23
CA TYR A 30 15.58 -2.06 14.38
C TYR A 30 14.34 -1.33 13.86
N PRO A 31 13.18 -1.45 14.52
CA PRO A 31 11.99 -0.71 14.13
C PRO A 31 12.29 0.80 14.03
N ALA A 32 11.77 1.44 13.00
CA ALA A 32 12.01 2.85 12.72
C ALA A 32 11.69 3.72 13.94
N GLN A 33 12.53 4.72 14.17
CA GLN A 33 12.45 5.63 15.31
C GLN A 33 12.10 7.03 14.85
N THR A 34 11.35 7.75 15.69
CA THR A 34 11.00 9.14 15.42
C THR A 34 12.26 9.97 15.26
N GLY A 35 12.36 10.70 14.15
CA GLY A 35 13.52 11.52 13.84
C GLY A 35 13.19 12.68 12.91
N PRO A 36 14.20 13.47 12.51
CA PRO A 36 14.00 14.58 11.59
C PRO A 36 13.56 14.05 10.21
N SER A 37 12.51 14.65 9.66
CA SER A 37 12.09 14.35 8.28
C SER A 37 13.20 14.73 7.30
N PRO A 38 13.51 13.89 6.30
CA PRO A 38 14.51 14.24 5.28
C PRO A 38 14.08 15.43 4.40
N TYR A 39 12.81 15.82 4.45
CA TYR A 39 12.27 16.98 3.73
C TYR A 39 12.19 18.25 4.59
N GLY A 40 12.55 18.17 5.87
CA GLY A 40 12.38 19.26 6.84
C GLY A 40 10.97 19.31 7.43
N ASN A 41 10.68 20.39 8.18
CA ASN A 41 9.42 20.55 8.89
C ASN A 41 8.26 20.84 7.94
N LEU A 42 7.05 20.43 8.35
CA LEU A 42 5.81 20.87 7.70
C LEU A 42 5.61 22.38 7.88
N LEU A 43 5.29 23.06 6.77
CA LEU A 43 4.90 24.47 6.76
C LEU A 43 3.40 24.62 7.06
N PRO A 44 2.90 25.85 7.32
CA PRO A 44 1.46 26.11 7.38
C PRO A 44 0.73 25.58 6.13
N ALA A 45 -0.52 25.15 6.33
CA ALA A 45 -1.31 24.57 5.25
C ALA A 45 -1.47 25.52 4.06
N ASP A 46 -1.38 24.98 2.85
CA ASP A 46 -1.62 25.71 1.61
C ASP A 46 -3.13 25.94 1.35
N ALA A 47 -3.47 26.49 0.17
CA ALA A 47 -4.85 26.79 -0.20
C ALA A 47 -5.77 25.54 -0.31
N ASN A 48 -5.19 24.34 -0.39
CA ASN A 48 -5.93 23.07 -0.40
C ASN A 48 -6.06 22.45 1.00
N GLY A 49 -5.53 23.12 2.03
CA GLY A 49 -5.53 22.65 3.41
C GLY A 49 -4.41 21.65 3.71
N ILE A 50 -3.36 21.56 2.88
CA ILE A 50 -2.28 20.57 3.04
C ILE A 50 -1.03 21.26 3.60
N MET A 51 -0.56 20.80 4.75
CA MET A 51 0.74 21.14 5.30
C MET A 51 1.81 20.30 4.60
N LEU A 52 2.77 20.97 3.96
CA LEU A 52 3.82 20.35 3.17
C LEU A 52 5.21 20.88 3.57
N PRO A 53 6.28 20.13 3.32
CA PRO A 53 7.64 20.64 3.48
C PRO A 53 7.97 21.70 2.42
N GLN A 54 9.01 22.49 2.67
CA GLN A 54 9.47 23.52 1.75
C GLN A 54 9.74 22.93 0.34
N GLY A 55 9.24 23.61 -0.70
CA GLY A 55 9.45 23.23 -2.10
C GLY A 55 8.42 22.25 -2.66
N PHE A 56 7.52 21.72 -1.83
CA PHE A 56 6.37 20.93 -2.28
C PHE A 56 5.14 21.82 -2.49
N THR A 57 4.27 21.40 -3.40
CA THR A 57 2.99 22.05 -3.70
C THR A 57 1.90 20.99 -3.86
N SER A 58 0.66 21.34 -3.55
CA SER A 58 -0.49 20.46 -3.81
C SER A 58 -1.48 21.06 -4.80
N ARG A 59 -2.29 20.19 -5.42
CA ARG A 59 -3.52 20.55 -6.13
C ARG A 59 -4.56 19.46 -6.02
N VAL A 60 -5.82 19.81 -6.25
CA VAL A 60 -6.93 18.87 -6.36
C VAL A 60 -7.08 18.42 -7.80
N ILE A 61 -7.13 17.11 -8.04
CA ILE A 61 -7.35 16.54 -9.39
C ILE A 61 -8.79 16.03 -9.60
N ALA A 62 -9.48 15.64 -8.52
CA ALA A 62 -10.86 15.18 -8.58
C ALA A 62 -11.57 15.35 -7.24
N ARG A 63 -12.90 15.42 -7.28
CA ARG A 63 -13.78 15.47 -6.10
C ARG A 63 -14.95 14.54 -6.34
N SER A 64 -15.24 13.69 -5.37
CA SER A 64 -16.37 12.76 -5.41
C SER A 64 -17.67 13.50 -5.76
N SER A 65 -18.50 12.86 -6.58
CA SER A 65 -19.78 13.40 -7.07
C SER A 65 -19.67 14.65 -7.95
N GLN A 66 -18.46 15.09 -8.31
CA GLN A 66 -18.23 16.21 -9.23
C GLN A 66 -17.61 15.73 -10.53
N THR A 67 -17.87 16.47 -11.62
CA THR A 67 -17.22 16.23 -12.90
C THR A 67 -15.72 16.53 -12.79
N VAL A 68 -14.88 15.59 -13.22
CA VAL A 68 -13.43 15.79 -13.32
C VAL A 68 -13.16 16.87 -14.36
N SER A 69 -12.41 17.90 -13.96
CA SER A 69 -12.16 19.08 -14.78
C SER A 69 -11.60 18.71 -16.16
N GLY A 70 -12.16 19.32 -17.22
CA GLY A 70 -11.78 19.06 -18.61
C GLY A 70 -12.38 17.78 -19.20
N THR A 71 -13.29 17.09 -18.51
CA THR A 71 -13.93 15.84 -18.96
C THR A 71 -15.44 15.89 -18.75
N SER A 72 -16.16 14.83 -19.13
CA SER A 72 -17.58 14.61 -18.81
C SER A 72 -17.79 13.57 -17.70
N TYR A 73 -16.73 13.08 -17.08
CA TYR A 73 -16.78 11.97 -16.14
C TYR A 73 -16.99 12.46 -14.70
N THR A 74 -17.95 11.90 -13.99
CA THR A 74 -18.16 12.18 -12.56
C THR A 74 -17.29 11.28 -11.72
N TRP A 75 -16.49 11.86 -10.81
CA TRP A 75 -15.64 11.09 -9.93
C TRP A 75 -16.45 10.29 -8.90
N HIS A 76 -16.02 9.07 -8.62
CA HIS A 76 -16.70 8.18 -7.67
C HIS A 76 -16.62 8.69 -6.22
N GLY A 77 -17.51 8.17 -5.38
CA GLY A 77 -17.45 8.36 -3.93
C GLY A 77 -16.47 7.39 -3.27
N ALA A 78 -16.02 7.72 -2.06
CA ALA A 78 -15.03 6.99 -1.26
C ALA A 78 -13.79 6.56 -2.09
N PRO A 79 -13.05 7.52 -2.68
CA PRO A 79 -11.84 7.21 -3.42
C PRO A 79 -10.77 6.66 -2.48
N ASP A 80 -10.25 5.49 -2.83
CA ASP A 80 -9.37 4.68 -1.99
C ASP A 80 -8.08 4.31 -2.75
N GLY A 81 -7.55 3.09 -2.56
CA GLY A 81 -6.35 2.55 -3.16
C GLY A 81 -6.15 2.92 -4.62
N GLY A 82 -4.93 3.32 -4.95
CA GLY A 82 -4.60 3.84 -6.26
C GLY A 82 -3.19 3.51 -6.71
N ALA A 83 -2.95 3.70 -8.01
CA ALA A 83 -1.66 3.49 -8.65
C ALA A 83 -1.53 4.35 -9.90
N CYS A 84 -0.29 4.63 -10.32
CA CYS A 84 -0.03 5.28 -11.60
C CYS A 84 0.62 4.33 -12.61
N TYR A 85 0.25 4.50 -13.89
CA TYR A 85 0.75 3.72 -15.02
C TYR A 85 1.28 4.64 -16.10
N ALA A 86 2.43 4.31 -16.68
CA ALA A 86 3.00 5.06 -17.80
C ALA A 86 2.07 5.01 -19.02
N ASN A 87 1.89 6.14 -19.70
CA ASN A 87 1.07 6.26 -20.90
C ASN A 87 1.71 7.25 -21.88
N GLY A 88 2.61 6.73 -22.73
CA GLY A 88 3.45 7.58 -23.59
C GLY A 88 4.33 8.49 -22.74
N THR A 89 4.28 9.80 -22.98
CA THR A 89 4.96 10.81 -22.17
C THR A 89 4.17 11.25 -20.93
N GLY A 90 2.89 10.84 -20.84
CA GLY A 90 2.02 11.07 -19.70
C GLY A 90 1.84 9.82 -18.84
N TRP A 91 0.79 9.80 -18.04
CA TRP A 91 0.45 8.66 -17.18
C TRP A 91 -1.05 8.61 -16.90
N ILE A 92 -1.49 7.50 -16.32
CA ILE A 92 -2.86 7.27 -15.85
C ILE A 92 -2.79 7.04 -14.35
N TYR A 93 -3.59 7.76 -13.57
CA TYR A 93 -3.84 7.46 -12.16
C TYR A 93 -5.15 6.68 -12.06
N VAL A 94 -5.16 5.56 -11.34
CA VAL A 94 -6.37 4.80 -11.00
C VAL A 94 -6.69 4.94 -9.52
N SER A 95 -7.96 4.84 -9.18
CA SER A 95 -8.47 4.95 -7.81
C SER A 95 -9.67 4.04 -7.64
N ASN A 96 -9.62 3.18 -6.63
CA ASN A 96 -10.73 2.35 -6.19
C ASN A 96 -11.85 3.20 -5.59
N ALA A 97 -13.08 2.69 -5.65
CA ALA A 97 -14.25 3.22 -4.98
C ALA A 97 -14.69 2.27 -3.88
N GLU A 98 -14.54 2.68 -2.62
CA GLU A 98 -14.84 1.87 -1.44
C GLU A 98 -16.33 1.92 -1.07
N LEU A 99 -17.19 1.64 -2.05
CA LEU A 99 -18.64 1.73 -1.92
C LEU A 99 -19.30 0.35 -1.92
N GLY A 100 -20.25 0.15 -1.02
CA GLY A 100 -21.02 -1.10 -0.92
C GLY A 100 -22.17 -1.23 -1.92
N SER A 101 -22.90 -2.34 -1.85
CA SER A 101 -24.14 -2.58 -2.60
C SER A 101 -23.99 -2.49 -4.13
N GLY A 102 -22.85 -2.94 -4.66
CA GLY A 102 -22.54 -2.92 -6.10
C GLY A 102 -22.12 -1.55 -6.63
N ALA A 103 -21.98 -0.53 -5.78
CA ALA A 103 -21.54 0.81 -6.17
C ALA A 103 -20.01 0.97 -6.17
N GLY A 104 -19.25 -0.06 -5.79
CA GLY A 104 -17.80 -0.08 -5.88
C GLY A 104 -17.30 -0.20 -7.32
N GLY A 105 -15.99 -0.07 -7.46
CA GLY A 105 -15.33 -0.17 -8.75
C GLY A 105 -13.99 0.54 -8.77
N VAL A 106 -13.54 0.93 -9.96
CA VAL A 106 -12.29 1.67 -10.17
C VAL A 106 -12.51 2.72 -11.25
N SER A 107 -12.05 3.94 -10.99
CA SER A 107 -11.95 5.01 -11.99
C SER A 107 -10.50 5.35 -12.30
N ALA A 108 -10.30 5.96 -13.46
CA ALA A 108 -9.00 6.40 -13.94
C ALA A 108 -9.06 7.87 -14.37
N VAL A 109 -7.95 8.59 -14.17
CA VAL A 109 -7.66 9.91 -14.73
C VAL A 109 -6.43 9.79 -15.61
N ARG A 110 -6.53 10.22 -16.87
CA ARG A 110 -5.42 10.28 -17.81
C ARG A 110 -4.80 11.67 -17.80
N LEU A 111 -3.48 11.73 -17.66
CA LEU A 111 -2.69 12.95 -17.62
C LEU A 111 -1.68 12.99 -18.77
N ASP A 112 -1.45 14.17 -19.35
CA ASP A 112 -0.34 14.41 -20.28
C ASP A 112 1.00 14.60 -19.54
N SER A 113 2.08 14.83 -20.28
CA SER A 113 3.43 15.03 -19.70
C SER A 113 3.55 16.28 -18.83
N ASN A 114 2.63 17.24 -18.97
CA ASN A 114 2.57 18.45 -18.16
C ASN A 114 1.61 18.29 -16.96
N ALA A 115 1.12 17.07 -16.72
CA ALA A 115 0.10 16.77 -15.74
C ALA A 115 -1.25 17.47 -16.00
N ASN A 116 -1.58 17.82 -17.25
CA ASN A 116 -2.94 18.25 -17.56
C ASN A 116 -3.84 17.02 -17.66
N ILE A 117 -5.04 17.10 -17.09
CA ILE A 117 -6.05 16.06 -17.24
C ILE A 117 -6.55 16.08 -18.69
N THR A 118 -6.45 14.94 -19.36
CA THR A 118 -6.86 14.75 -20.76
C THR A 118 -8.01 13.75 -20.91
N GLY A 119 -8.39 13.06 -19.82
CA GLY A 119 -9.52 12.16 -19.81
C GLY A 119 -9.76 11.57 -18.42
N ALA A 120 -10.98 11.08 -18.19
CA ALA A 120 -11.34 10.31 -17.02
C ALA A 120 -12.45 9.30 -17.39
N TYR A 121 -12.40 8.11 -16.79
CA TYR A 121 -13.26 6.98 -17.16
C TYR A 121 -13.32 5.92 -16.06
N SER A 122 -14.28 4.99 -16.15
CA SER A 122 -14.35 3.80 -15.28
C SER A 122 -13.63 2.61 -15.94
N ILE A 123 -12.93 1.80 -15.15
CA ILE A 123 -12.28 0.55 -15.58
C ILE A 123 -12.81 -0.70 -14.85
N LEU A 124 -13.61 -0.49 -13.79
CA LEU A 124 -14.34 -1.53 -13.07
C LEU A 124 -15.61 -0.90 -12.45
N SER A 125 -16.70 -1.66 -12.42
CA SER A 125 -17.98 -1.29 -11.83
C SER A 125 -18.74 -2.52 -11.38
N GLY A 126 -19.69 -2.38 -10.45
CA GLY A 126 -20.56 -3.47 -10.03
C GLY A 126 -19.94 -4.38 -8.96
N THR A 127 -18.90 -3.88 -8.27
CA THR A 127 -18.20 -4.55 -7.18
C THR A 127 -18.52 -3.89 -5.84
N ASN A 128 -17.98 -4.42 -4.74
CA ASN A 128 -18.32 -3.99 -3.38
C ASN A 128 -17.06 -3.65 -2.58
N ARG A 129 -17.05 -2.45 -2.00
CA ARG A 129 -16.02 -1.97 -1.06
C ARG A 129 -14.61 -2.25 -1.60
N ASN A 130 -14.33 -1.74 -2.79
CA ASN A 130 -12.98 -1.83 -3.34
C ASN A 130 -12.06 -0.96 -2.48
N CYS A 131 -11.24 -1.58 -1.64
CA CYS A 131 -10.38 -0.89 -0.68
C CYS A 131 -9.03 -0.53 -1.32
N ALA A 132 -7.96 -1.23 -0.96
CA ALA A 132 -6.66 -1.08 -1.58
C ALA A 132 -6.47 -2.01 -2.80
N GLY A 133 -5.22 -2.30 -3.14
CA GLY A 133 -4.90 -3.09 -4.32
C GLY A 133 -3.41 -3.18 -4.59
N GLY A 134 -3.07 -3.51 -5.83
CA GLY A 134 -1.68 -3.67 -6.24
C GLY A 134 -1.47 -3.59 -7.75
N THR A 135 -0.33 -3.04 -8.16
CA THR A 135 0.11 -3.06 -9.55
C THR A 135 0.72 -4.41 -9.92
N THR A 136 0.48 -4.89 -11.14
CA THR A 136 1.21 -6.03 -11.71
C THR A 136 2.38 -5.57 -12.60
N PRO A 137 3.41 -6.41 -12.82
CA PRO A 137 4.49 -6.10 -13.76
C PRO A 137 4.06 -5.96 -15.23
N TRP A 138 2.87 -6.44 -15.59
CA TRP A 138 2.31 -6.33 -16.95
C TRP A 138 1.28 -5.20 -17.07
N ASN A 139 1.39 -4.18 -16.22
CA ASN A 139 0.61 -2.93 -16.27
C ASN A 139 -0.89 -3.11 -16.09
N THR A 140 -1.30 -4.00 -15.19
CA THR A 140 -2.69 -4.10 -14.74
C THR A 140 -2.80 -3.72 -13.26
N TRP A 141 -4.00 -3.31 -12.85
CA TRP A 141 -4.35 -3.00 -11.47
C TRP A 141 -5.18 -4.13 -10.87
N LEU A 142 -4.76 -4.66 -9.71
CA LEU A 142 -5.54 -5.57 -8.88
C LEU A 142 -6.33 -4.75 -7.87
N SER A 143 -7.66 -4.71 -8.03
CA SER A 143 -8.58 -4.09 -7.08
C SER A 143 -9.16 -5.15 -6.15
N CYS A 144 -9.17 -4.88 -4.85
CA CYS A 144 -9.54 -5.85 -3.81
C CYS A 144 -10.89 -5.49 -3.18
N GLU A 145 -11.87 -6.39 -3.19
CA GLU A 145 -13.10 -6.22 -2.42
C GLU A 145 -12.87 -6.58 -0.94
N GLU A 146 -13.09 -5.62 -0.05
CA GLU A 146 -12.93 -5.75 1.39
C GLU A 146 -14.27 -6.12 2.06
N VAL A 147 -14.74 -7.35 1.75
CA VAL A 147 -15.95 -7.96 2.32
C VAL A 147 -15.70 -9.45 2.63
N ASP A 148 -16.48 -10.08 3.53
CA ASP A 148 -16.26 -11.47 4.02
C ASP A 148 -15.97 -12.52 2.93
N ARG A 149 -16.50 -12.33 1.72
CA ARG A 149 -16.26 -13.20 0.56
C ARG A 149 -15.88 -12.41 -0.70
N GLY A 150 -15.10 -11.35 -0.51
CA GLY A 150 -14.64 -10.46 -1.58
C GLY A 150 -13.71 -11.16 -2.55
N TYR A 151 -13.67 -10.64 -3.78
CA TYR A 151 -12.75 -11.10 -4.81
C TYR A 151 -11.69 -10.04 -5.12
N VAL A 152 -10.60 -10.49 -5.73
CA VAL A 152 -9.66 -9.63 -6.45
C VAL A 152 -10.11 -9.52 -7.92
N TYR A 153 -10.12 -8.30 -8.45
CA TYR A 153 -10.39 -8.01 -9.86
C TYR A 153 -9.14 -7.43 -10.51
N GLU A 154 -8.70 -8.04 -11.62
CA GLU A 154 -7.66 -7.46 -12.45
C GLU A 154 -8.29 -6.53 -13.50
N THR A 155 -7.83 -5.29 -13.54
CA THR A 155 -8.38 -4.23 -14.37
C THR A 155 -7.30 -3.68 -15.29
N ASP A 156 -7.70 -3.23 -16.48
CA ASP A 156 -6.84 -2.57 -17.46
C ASP A 156 -6.89 -1.04 -17.26
N PRO A 157 -5.81 -0.40 -16.77
CA PRO A 157 -5.76 1.05 -16.56
C PRO A 157 -6.02 1.86 -17.83
N PHE A 158 -5.77 1.29 -19.01
CA PHE A 158 -5.98 1.98 -20.29
C PHE A 158 -7.45 2.00 -20.74
N GLY A 159 -8.31 1.21 -20.07
CA GLY A 159 -9.74 1.13 -20.35
C GLY A 159 -10.07 0.40 -21.66
N VAL A 160 -9.16 -0.43 -22.17
CA VAL A 160 -9.35 -1.17 -23.42
C VAL A 160 -10.00 -2.54 -23.15
N ASN A 161 -9.48 -3.26 -22.17
CA ASN A 161 -9.95 -4.60 -21.82
C ASN A 161 -10.89 -4.54 -20.62
N PRO A 162 -11.94 -5.38 -20.58
CA PRO A 162 -12.81 -5.48 -19.42
C PRO A 162 -12.04 -6.05 -18.22
N ALA A 163 -12.44 -5.63 -17.02
CA ALA A 163 -11.92 -6.21 -15.79
C ALA A 163 -12.28 -7.70 -15.68
N VAL A 164 -11.38 -8.47 -15.06
CA VAL A 164 -11.52 -9.93 -14.89
C VAL A 164 -11.37 -10.29 -13.42
N ARG A 165 -12.40 -10.95 -12.87
CA ARG A 165 -12.36 -11.51 -11.51
C ARG A 165 -11.35 -12.66 -11.43
N ARG A 166 -10.54 -12.71 -10.36
CA ARG A 166 -9.46 -13.68 -10.16
C ARG A 166 -9.80 -14.67 -9.06
N ASP A 167 -10.70 -15.60 -9.36
CA ASP A 167 -11.27 -16.57 -8.41
C ASP A 167 -10.22 -17.40 -7.65
N ALA A 168 -9.12 -17.73 -8.32
CA ALA A 168 -8.04 -18.54 -7.74
C ALA A 168 -7.27 -17.83 -6.60
N MET A 169 -7.45 -16.52 -6.42
CA MET A 169 -6.84 -15.74 -5.33
C MET A 169 -7.61 -15.84 -4.01
N GLY A 170 -8.73 -16.55 -3.98
CA GLY A 170 -9.48 -16.80 -2.74
C GLY A 170 -10.53 -15.76 -2.43
N ARG A 171 -11.39 -16.08 -1.46
CA ARG A 171 -12.49 -15.22 -1.01
C ARG A 171 -12.39 -14.90 0.47
N PHE A 172 -12.11 -13.66 0.79
CA PHE A 172 -12.01 -13.07 2.13
C PHE A 172 -12.03 -11.54 2.00
N LYS A 173 -11.87 -10.81 3.10
CA LYS A 173 -11.71 -9.35 3.08
C LYS A 173 -10.32 -9.00 2.57
N HIS A 174 -10.17 -8.93 1.26
CA HIS A 174 -8.90 -8.54 0.65
C HIS A 174 -8.68 -7.06 0.88
N GLU A 175 -7.54 -6.70 1.46
CA GLU A 175 -7.14 -5.29 1.49
C GLU A 175 -6.27 -4.96 0.27
N ALA A 176 -5.02 -5.42 0.28
CA ALA A 176 -4.01 -5.00 -0.69
C ALA A 176 -3.38 -6.20 -1.40
N ALA A 177 -2.71 -5.89 -2.50
CA ALA A 177 -1.95 -6.87 -3.27
C ALA A 177 -0.55 -6.34 -3.56
N ALA A 178 0.47 -7.19 -3.51
CA ALA A 178 1.84 -6.81 -3.87
C ALA A 178 2.49 -7.88 -4.73
N ALA A 179 2.87 -7.53 -5.96
CA ALA A 179 3.52 -8.44 -6.89
C ALA A 179 5.02 -8.58 -6.58
N ASP A 180 5.48 -9.81 -6.37
CA ASP A 180 6.89 -10.19 -6.35
C ASP A 180 7.24 -10.82 -7.71
N PRO A 181 7.88 -10.07 -8.63
CA PRO A 181 8.29 -10.59 -9.92
C PRO A 181 9.46 -11.59 -9.87
N ASP A 182 10.24 -11.60 -8.78
CA ASP A 182 11.41 -12.47 -8.64
C ASP A 182 10.98 -13.90 -8.29
N ARG A 183 9.99 -14.03 -7.40
CA ARG A 183 9.39 -15.31 -7.01
C ARG A 183 8.12 -15.64 -7.76
N GLN A 184 7.63 -14.71 -8.58
CA GLN A 184 6.40 -14.83 -9.36
C GLN A 184 5.19 -15.15 -8.48
N VAL A 185 4.98 -14.34 -7.43
CA VAL A 185 3.82 -14.46 -6.53
C VAL A 185 3.13 -13.11 -6.32
N ILE A 186 1.85 -13.15 -5.95
CA ILE A 186 1.11 -11.99 -5.48
C ILE A 186 0.86 -12.15 -3.99
N TYR A 187 1.42 -11.29 -3.14
CA TYR A 187 1.07 -11.23 -1.72
C TYR A 187 -0.28 -10.57 -1.54
N LEU A 188 -1.07 -11.04 -0.57
CA LEU A 188 -2.40 -10.50 -0.27
C LEU A 188 -2.54 -10.35 1.25
N THR A 189 -3.10 -9.22 1.68
CA THR A 189 -3.44 -8.92 3.08
C THR A 189 -4.92 -9.12 3.33
N GLU A 190 -5.26 -9.46 4.58
CA GLU A 190 -6.64 -9.68 5.02
C GLU A 190 -6.99 -8.75 6.19
N ASP A 191 -7.98 -7.89 5.99
CA ASP A 191 -8.48 -7.02 7.04
C ASP A 191 -9.45 -7.75 7.98
N GLU A 192 -8.87 -8.56 8.86
CA GLU A 192 -9.53 -9.12 10.02
C GLU A 192 -8.61 -9.03 11.23
N SER A 193 -9.17 -8.88 12.42
CA SER A 193 -8.36 -8.87 13.67
C SER A 193 -7.56 -10.16 13.90
N ASP A 194 -7.96 -11.26 13.26
CA ASP A 194 -7.25 -12.54 13.18
C ASP A 194 -6.88 -12.91 11.73
N GLY A 195 -6.58 -11.91 10.90
CA GLY A 195 -6.32 -12.01 9.46
C GLY A 195 -5.04 -12.77 9.11
N GLY A 196 -5.05 -13.40 7.94
CA GLY A 196 -3.88 -14.08 7.37
C GLY A 196 -3.05 -13.18 6.46
N PHE A 197 -1.78 -13.54 6.28
CA PHE A 197 -0.96 -13.04 5.17
C PHE A 197 -0.84 -14.14 4.13
N TYR A 198 -1.31 -13.87 2.91
CA TYR A 198 -1.43 -14.86 1.85
C TYR A 198 -0.44 -14.59 0.72
N ARG A 199 -0.20 -15.61 -0.09
CA ARG A 199 0.40 -15.44 -1.42
C ARG A 199 -0.32 -16.30 -2.44
N PHE A 200 -0.53 -15.76 -3.63
CA PHE A 200 -1.01 -16.50 -4.78
C PHE A 200 0.18 -16.82 -5.71
N VAL A 201 0.35 -18.11 -6.02
CA VAL A 201 1.37 -18.62 -6.94
C VAL A 201 0.68 -18.98 -8.27
N PRO A 202 0.67 -18.10 -9.28
CA PRO A 202 0.07 -18.40 -10.57
C PRO A 202 0.80 -19.54 -11.29
N THR A 203 0.04 -20.32 -12.07
CA THR A 203 0.61 -21.36 -12.94
C THR A 203 1.50 -20.77 -14.04
N THR A 204 1.22 -19.52 -14.45
CA THR A 204 2.02 -18.75 -15.40
C THR A 204 2.03 -17.32 -14.91
N TRP A 205 3.22 -16.75 -14.65
CA TRP A 205 3.35 -15.46 -13.95
C TRP A 205 2.42 -14.36 -14.49
N SER A 206 2.41 -14.16 -15.81
CA SER A 206 1.60 -13.13 -16.48
C SER A 206 0.12 -13.50 -16.67
N ASN A 207 -0.38 -14.57 -16.06
CA ASN A 207 -1.76 -15.02 -16.19
C ASN A 207 -2.31 -15.50 -14.85
N LEU A 208 -3.14 -14.65 -14.25
CA LEU A 208 -3.72 -14.87 -12.92
C LEU A 208 -5.01 -15.73 -12.93
N SER A 209 -5.37 -16.35 -14.06
CA SER A 209 -6.59 -17.17 -14.14
C SER A 209 -6.51 -18.50 -13.38
N ALA A 210 -5.31 -19.01 -13.11
CA ALA A 210 -5.09 -20.27 -12.39
C ALA A 210 -3.79 -20.23 -11.60
N GLY A 211 -3.76 -20.92 -10.46
CA GLY A 211 -2.61 -20.99 -9.57
C GLY A 211 -2.96 -21.65 -8.24
N THR A 212 -2.08 -21.50 -7.26
CA THR A 212 -2.25 -22.00 -5.89
C THR A 212 -2.26 -20.83 -4.92
N LEU A 213 -3.35 -20.69 -4.16
CA LEU A 213 -3.38 -19.80 -3.00
C LEU A 213 -2.71 -20.49 -1.81
N GLN A 214 -1.84 -19.76 -1.13
CA GLN A 214 -1.16 -20.20 0.09
C GLN A 214 -1.31 -19.16 1.18
N VAL A 215 -1.28 -19.62 2.43
CA VAL A 215 -1.30 -18.74 3.61
C VAL A 215 -0.05 -18.99 4.47
N LEU A 216 0.48 -17.91 5.05
CA LEU A 216 1.65 -17.96 5.90
C LEU A 216 1.31 -18.67 7.22
N LYS A 217 2.19 -19.56 7.64
CA LYS A 217 2.14 -20.29 8.90
C LYS A 217 3.39 -20.01 9.72
N GLU A 218 3.24 -20.20 11.03
CA GLU A 218 4.36 -20.16 11.97
C GLU A 218 4.27 -21.31 12.96
N SER A 219 5.39 -21.98 13.20
CA SER A 219 5.53 -22.98 14.26
C SER A 219 6.91 -22.89 14.88
N GLY A 220 6.98 -22.67 16.20
CA GLY A 220 8.26 -22.54 16.91
C GLY A 220 9.17 -21.43 16.38
N GLY A 221 8.60 -20.33 15.86
CA GLY A 221 9.33 -19.21 15.26
C GLY A 221 9.82 -19.45 13.83
N VAL A 222 9.45 -20.58 13.21
CA VAL A 222 9.79 -20.91 11.82
C VAL A 222 8.59 -20.65 10.92
N LEU A 223 8.79 -19.85 9.88
CA LEU A 223 7.77 -19.56 8.88
C LEU A 223 7.67 -20.67 7.83
N SER A 224 6.47 -20.94 7.35
CA SER A 224 6.21 -21.83 6.21
C SER A 224 4.95 -21.38 5.46
N TRP A 225 4.76 -21.88 4.24
CA TRP A 225 3.57 -21.62 3.43
C TRP A 225 2.74 -22.89 3.29
N ALA A 226 1.44 -22.81 3.53
CA ALA A 226 0.52 -23.92 3.33
C ALA A 226 -0.51 -23.57 2.27
N ASN A 227 -0.80 -24.54 1.40
CA ASN A 227 -1.86 -24.40 0.40
C ASN A 227 -3.20 -24.24 1.09
N VAL A 228 -3.99 -23.29 0.62
CA VAL A 228 -5.41 -23.20 0.92
C VAL A 228 -6.14 -24.23 0.04
N PRO A 229 -6.79 -25.25 0.62
CA PRO A 229 -7.39 -26.35 -0.15
C PRO A 229 -8.44 -25.93 -1.17
N ASP A 230 -9.30 -24.96 -0.82
CA ASP A 230 -10.41 -24.49 -1.63
C ASP A 230 -10.49 -22.94 -1.60
N PRO A 231 -10.01 -22.23 -2.63
CA PRO A 231 -10.10 -20.77 -2.68
C PRO A 231 -11.54 -20.24 -2.81
N ASP A 232 -12.54 -21.03 -3.24
CA ASP A 232 -13.94 -20.56 -3.23
C ASP A 232 -14.51 -20.45 -1.80
N GLY A 233 -13.95 -21.21 -0.86
CA GLY A 233 -14.30 -21.09 0.54
C GLY A 233 -15.70 -21.63 0.86
N SER A 234 -16.13 -22.70 0.19
CA SER A 234 -17.45 -23.31 0.38
C SER A 234 -17.37 -24.84 0.46
N PRO A 235 -17.81 -25.47 1.56
CA PRO A 235 -18.59 -24.88 2.66
C PRO A 235 -17.75 -24.14 3.71
N THR A 236 -16.44 -24.39 3.77
CA THR A 236 -15.55 -23.80 4.76
C THR A 236 -14.89 -22.53 4.21
N ARG A 237 -15.07 -21.39 4.88
CA ARG A 237 -14.46 -20.11 4.48
C ARG A 237 -12.97 -20.26 4.18
N THR A 238 -12.49 -19.64 3.10
CA THR A 238 -11.08 -19.64 2.64
C THR A 238 -10.11 -19.48 3.81
N ARG A 239 -10.32 -18.44 4.62
CA ARG A 239 -9.50 -18.05 5.78
C ARG A 239 -9.48 -19.05 6.96
N LYS A 240 -10.37 -20.06 6.96
CA LYS A 240 -10.53 -21.03 8.07
C LYS A 240 -10.14 -22.47 7.70
N GLN A 241 -9.47 -22.68 6.56
CA GLN A 241 -9.16 -24.04 6.08
C GLN A 241 -7.79 -24.57 6.55
N VAL A 242 -6.88 -23.67 6.96
CA VAL A 242 -5.51 -24.03 7.31
C VAL A 242 -5.26 -23.79 8.80
N SER A 243 -4.97 -24.85 9.54
CA SER A 243 -4.57 -24.75 10.95
C SER A 243 -3.14 -24.23 11.10
N GLY A 244 -2.88 -23.47 12.17
CA GLY A 244 -1.55 -22.90 12.45
C GLY A 244 -1.14 -21.77 11.51
N MET A 245 -2.12 -21.11 10.88
CA MET A 245 -1.93 -19.83 10.20
C MET A 245 -1.30 -18.81 11.15
N LYS A 246 -0.32 -18.04 10.68
CA LYS A 246 0.18 -16.87 11.40
C LYS A 246 -0.84 -15.75 11.26
N VAL A 247 -1.30 -15.22 12.39
CA VAL A 247 -2.32 -14.16 12.42
C VAL A 247 -1.68 -12.78 12.50
N PHE A 248 -2.34 -11.82 11.86
CA PHE A 248 -2.03 -10.40 11.81
C PHE A 248 -3.31 -9.62 12.13
N ASN A 249 -3.18 -8.51 12.88
CA ASN A 249 -4.35 -7.80 13.41
C ASN A 249 -4.79 -6.66 12.47
N GLY A 250 -5.70 -6.97 11.54
CA GLY A 250 -6.23 -6.05 10.52
C GLY A 250 -5.16 -5.71 9.49
N GLY A 251 -4.86 -6.64 8.57
CA GLY A 251 -3.82 -6.44 7.57
C GLY A 251 -4.29 -5.49 6.46
N GLU A 252 -3.57 -4.38 6.29
CA GLU A 252 -3.97 -3.29 5.40
C GLU A 252 -3.10 -3.24 4.12
N GLY A 253 -2.58 -2.05 3.74
CA GLY A 253 -1.72 -1.83 2.59
C GLY A 253 -0.51 -2.77 2.47
N ALA A 254 -0.07 -3.03 1.23
CA ALA A 254 1.12 -3.84 0.94
C ALA A 254 1.96 -3.25 -0.21
N TYR A 255 3.29 -3.32 -0.08
CA TYR A 255 4.26 -2.83 -1.06
C TYR A 255 5.48 -3.75 -1.14
N TYR A 256 5.77 -4.27 -2.33
CA TYR A 256 6.96 -5.11 -2.57
C TYR A 256 8.12 -4.29 -3.14
N ARG A 257 9.33 -4.52 -2.60
CA ARG A 257 10.58 -4.00 -3.14
C ARG A 257 11.75 -4.93 -2.81
N ASN A 258 12.54 -5.27 -3.82
CA ASN A 258 13.86 -5.91 -3.69
C ASN A 258 13.89 -7.09 -2.69
N GLY A 259 12.99 -8.07 -2.85
CA GLY A 259 12.95 -9.25 -1.99
C GLY A 259 12.22 -9.07 -0.67
N THR A 260 11.63 -7.89 -0.40
CA THR A 260 10.85 -7.63 0.82
C THR A 260 9.45 -7.15 0.47
N CYS A 261 8.43 -7.79 1.06
CA CYS A 261 7.07 -7.27 1.08
C CYS A 261 6.84 -6.52 2.39
N PHE A 262 6.63 -5.23 2.30
CA PHE A 262 6.17 -4.42 3.41
C PHE A 262 4.65 -4.46 3.46
N PHE A 263 4.07 -4.57 4.65
CA PHE A 263 2.62 -4.46 4.81
C PHE A 263 2.28 -3.94 6.20
N THR A 264 1.10 -3.38 6.34
CA THR A 264 0.63 -2.70 7.55
C THR A 264 -0.39 -3.55 8.31
N THR A 265 -0.48 -3.33 9.61
CA THR A 265 -1.55 -3.89 10.45
C THR A 265 -2.14 -2.80 11.34
N LYS A 266 -3.39 -2.42 11.09
CA LYS A 266 -4.03 -1.29 11.79
C LYS A 266 -4.29 -1.58 13.27
N GLY A 267 -4.61 -2.82 13.61
CA GLY A 267 -5.00 -3.19 14.96
C GLY A 267 -3.86 -3.16 15.98
N ASP A 268 -2.60 -3.16 15.53
CA ASP A 268 -1.41 -3.01 16.38
C ASP A 268 -0.44 -1.91 15.92
N ASN A 269 -0.84 -1.07 14.95
CA ASN A 269 -0.07 0.06 14.41
C ASN A 269 1.34 -0.32 13.92
N ARG A 270 1.46 -1.44 13.21
CA ARG A 270 2.76 -1.91 12.71
C ARG A 270 2.92 -1.81 11.21
N VAL A 271 4.17 -1.62 10.81
CA VAL A 271 4.65 -1.97 9.47
C VAL A 271 5.53 -3.21 9.61
N TRP A 272 5.16 -4.28 8.93
CA TRP A 272 5.92 -5.51 8.84
C TRP A 272 6.84 -5.48 7.61
N ALA A 273 7.97 -6.18 7.68
CA ALA A 273 8.86 -6.45 6.57
C ALA A 273 9.01 -7.97 6.44
N TYR A 274 8.28 -8.57 5.50
CA TYR A 274 8.45 -9.96 5.13
C TYR A 274 9.58 -10.09 4.11
N ASN A 275 10.72 -10.64 4.55
CA ASN A 275 11.85 -10.95 3.69
C ASN A 275 11.56 -12.25 2.94
N ALA A 276 11.17 -12.11 1.68
CA ALA A 276 10.81 -13.21 0.81
C ALA A 276 12.02 -14.08 0.40
N VAL A 277 13.25 -13.53 0.44
CA VAL A 277 14.49 -14.27 0.14
C VAL A 277 14.75 -15.31 1.21
N ASN A 278 14.68 -14.89 2.47
CA ASN A 278 15.06 -15.70 3.62
C ASN A 278 13.85 -16.37 4.30
N ASN A 279 12.62 -16.05 3.85
CA ASN A 279 11.37 -16.47 4.47
C ASN A 279 11.34 -16.13 5.97
N THR A 280 11.66 -14.88 6.29
CA THR A 280 11.63 -14.33 7.65
C THR A 280 10.74 -13.09 7.68
N ILE A 281 10.29 -12.71 8.87
CA ILE A 281 9.48 -11.50 9.05
C ILE A 281 10.04 -10.68 10.21
N ALA A 282 10.06 -9.37 10.05
CA ALA A 282 10.50 -8.41 11.04
C ALA A 282 9.51 -7.25 11.14
N ILE A 283 9.64 -6.46 12.20
CA ILE A 283 8.89 -5.21 12.39
C ILE A 283 9.75 -4.08 11.83
N ALA A 284 9.27 -3.41 10.78
CA ALA A 284 9.87 -2.19 10.24
C ALA A 284 9.45 -0.95 11.04
N TYR A 285 8.25 -0.94 11.62
CA TYR A 285 7.76 0.13 12.50
C TYR A 285 6.72 -0.42 13.48
N ASP A 286 6.71 0.12 14.70
CA ASP A 286 5.71 -0.12 15.75
C ASP A 286 5.69 1.13 16.63
N ASP A 287 4.51 1.74 16.78
CA ASP A 287 4.32 2.98 17.54
C ASP A 287 4.72 2.85 19.02
N ASN A 288 4.58 1.66 19.61
CA ASN A 288 4.96 1.35 20.99
C ASN A 288 6.47 1.24 21.18
N LEU A 289 7.23 1.12 20.09
CA LEU A 289 8.70 0.96 20.11
C LEU A 289 9.44 2.26 19.80
N THR A 290 8.73 3.38 19.66
CA THR A 290 9.32 4.72 19.48
C THR A 290 8.74 5.74 20.47
N SER A 291 9.51 6.78 20.78
CA SER A 291 9.03 7.91 21.60
C SER A 291 8.35 8.97 20.72
N ASN A 292 7.15 9.42 21.10
CA ASN A 292 6.35 10.37 20.32
C ASN A 292 6.18 9.88 18.86
N PRO A 293 5.51 8.73 18.65
CA PRO A 293 5.27 8.21 17.30
C PRO A 293 4.52 9.24 16.46
N PRO A 294 5.05 9.66 15.30
CA PRO A 294 4.32 10.55 14.40
C PRO A 294 3.25 9.78 13.61
N LEU A 295 3.47 8.49 13.36
CA LEU A 295 2.63 7.64 12.53
C LEU A 295 1.72 6.77 13.41
N THR A 296 0.41 6.96 13.31
CA THR A 296 -0.60 6.17 14.03
C THR A 296 -1.79 5.88 13.12
N GLY A 297 -2.48 4.75 13.31
CA GLY A 297 -3.53 4.34 12.37
C GLY A 297 -2.94 3.97 11.02
N VAL A 298 -1.91 3.12 11.01
CA VAL A 298 -1.26 2.69 9.76
C VAL A 298 -2.25 1.98 8.86
N ASP A 299 -2.28 2.38 7.60
CA ASP A 299 -3.12 1.74 6.59
C ASP A 299 -2.33 1.67 5.27
N ASN A 300 -2.62 2.51 4.29
CA ASN A 300 -2.14 2.32 2.93
C ASN A 300 -0.64 2.62 2.86
N ILE A 301 0.12 1.84 2.08
CA ILE A 301 1.58 1.99 1.96
C ILE A 301 2.03 1.96 0.50
N THR A 302 2.97 2.83 0.17
CA THR A 302 3.72 2.80 -1.10
C THR A 302 5.20 3.11 -0.85
N GLY A 303 6.03 3.07 -1.89
CA GLY A 303 7.44 3.40 -1.76
C GLY A 303 8.02 4.14 -2.96
N ALA A 304 9.10 4.86 -2.69
CA ALA A 304 9.92 5.52 -3.69
C ALA A 304 11.16 4.68 -4.06
N THR A 305 11.74 4.96 -5.22
CA THR A 305 12.92 4.25 -5.76
C THR A 305 14.15 4.33 -4.85
N VAL A 306 14.29 5.43 -4.09
CA VAL A 306 15.36 5.65 -3.12
C VAL A 306 15.29 4.72 -1.90
N GLY A 307 14.16 4.05 -1.69
CA GLY A 307 13.97 3.14 -0.55
C GLY A 307 13.00 3.68 0.51
N ASP A 308 12.53 4.92 0.39
CA ASP A 308 11.54 5.48 1.30
C ASP A 308 10.20 4.75 1.18
N LEU A 309 9.54 4.51 2.32
CA LEU A 309 8.15 4.09 2.39
C LEU A 309 7.29 5.28 2.79
N TYR A 310 6.11 5.39 2.20
CA TYR A 310 5.11 6.41 2.51
C TYR A 310 3.88 5.67 3.01
N VAL A 311 3.55 5.87 4.29
CA VAL A 311 2.45 5.20 4.98
C VAL A 311 1.39 6.25 5.28
N ALA A 312 0.18 6.02 4.77
CA ALA A 312 -0.97 6.85 5.02
C ALA A 312 -1.66 6.45 6.33
N GLU A 313 -2.22 7.46 7.01
CA GLU A 313 -3.03 7.24 8.20
C GLU A 313 -4.53 7.06 7.85
N ASP A 314 -5.10 5.96 8.32
CA ASP A 314 -6.52 5.83 8.64
C ASP A 314 -6.71 5.92 10.15
N GLY A 315 -7.20 7.07 10.58
CA GLY A 315 -7.10 7.54 11.95
C GLY A 315 -5.93 8.52 12.11
N GLY A 316 -5.36 8.57 13.31
CA GLY A 316 -4.27 9.50 13.61
C GLY A 316 -4.68 10.96 13.44
N ASN A 317 -3.85 11.73 12.73
CA ASN A 317 -4.06 13.17 12.54
C ASN A 317 -4.05 13.61 11.06
N MET A 318 -4.37 12.68 10.15
CA MET A 318 -4.43 12.86 8.69
C MET A 318 -3.06 13.12 8.07
N GLU A 319 -2.09 12.27 8.35
CA GLU A 319 -0.75 12.32 7.75
C GLU A 319 -0.50 11.23 6.70
N ILE A 320 0.44 11.54 5.81
CA ILE A 320 1.31 10.51 5.25
C ILE A 320 2.65 10.67 5.95
N CYS A 321 3.14 9.62 6.58
CA CYS A 321 4.46 9.59 7.18
C CYS A 321 5.44 8.86 6.26
N ILE A 322 6.71 9.27 6.33
CA ILE A 322 7.82 8.62 5.65
C ILE A 322 8.57 7.71 6.61
N ILE A 323 8.92 6.50 6.18
CA ILE A 323 9.92 5.63 6.81
C ILE A 323 11.09 5.50 5.85
N THR A 324 12.25 6.01 6.25
CA THR A 324 13.47 6.01 5.42
C THR A 324 14.26 4.70 5.56
N PRO A 325 15.16 4.37 4.62
CA PRO A 325 16.08 3.24 4.76
C PRO A 325 17.06 3.32 5.94
N ASP A 326 17.19 4.49 6.57
CA ASP A 326 17.99 4.70 7.79
C ASP A 326 17.14 4.57 9.08
N ASP A 327 15.99 3.90 8.99
CA ASP A 327 15.08 3.63 10.10
C ASP A 327 14.57 4.91 10.81
N ILE A 328 14.38 6.00 10.06
CA ILE A 328 13.73 7.22 10.55
C ILE A 328 12.27 7.25 10.10
N VAL A 329 11.36 7.44 11.05
CA VAL A 329 9.96 7.78 10.79
C VAL A 329 9.67 9.26 11.09
N ALA A 330 8.98 9.93 10.18
CA ALA A 330 8.60 11.34 10.33
C ALA A 330 7.36 11.70 9.49
N PRO A 331 6.63 12.78 9.82
CA PRO A 331 5.59 13.30 8.95
C PRO A 331 6.16 13.76 7.59
N PHE A 332 5.50 13.40 6.49
CA PHE A 332 5.78 13.96 5.16
C PHE A 332 4.75 15.03 4.78
N LEU A 333 3.47 14.80 5.01
CA LEU A 333 2.41 15.79 4.81
C LEU A 333 1.30 15.60 5.83
N ARG A 334 0.49 16.65 6.05
CA ARG A 334 -0.74 16.59 6.85
C ARG A 334 -1.89 17.31 6.18
N ILE A 335 -3.10 16.74 6.21
CA ILE A 335 -4.33 17.40 5.77
C ILE A 335 -5.04 18.03 6.96
N THR A 336 -5.45 19.29 6.83
CA THR A 336 -6.19 20.03 7.86
C THR A 336 -7.69 20.14 7.51
N GLY A 337 -8.54 20.22 8.54
CA GLY A 337 -9.99 20.43 8.37
C GLY A 337 -10.77 19.23 7.81
N GLN A 338 -10.18 18.03 7.83
CA GLN A 338 -10.76 16.80 7.27
C GLN A 338 -10.65 15.61 8.22
N SER A 339 -10.75 15.86 9.54
CA SER A 339 -10.54 14.86 10.60
C SER A 339 -11.58 13.74 10.67
N SER A 340 -12.64 13.79 9.85
CA SER A 340 -13.63 12.71 9.71
C SER A 340 -13.38 11.82 8.48
N SER A 341 -12.25 12.03 7.81
CA SER A 341 -11.76 11.22 6.70
C SER A 341 -10.57 10.36 7.14
N GLU A 342 -10.06 9.56 6.21
CA GLU A 342 -8.72 8.99 6.21
C GLU A 342 -7.96 9.42 4.95
N ILE A 343 -6.65 9.12 4.90
CA ILE A 343 -5.84 9.22 3.70
C ILE A 343 -5.67 7.83 3.07
N ALA A 344 -6.01 7.71 1.80
CA ALA A 344 -5.94 6.45 1.05
C ALA A 344 -5.21 6.61 -0.29
N GLY A 345 -4.72 5.49 -0.81
CA GLY A 345 -4.16 5.36 -2.16
C GLY A 345 -2.93 6.21 -2.52
N PRO A 346 -1.91 6.36 -1.65
CA PRO A 346 -0.67 7.03 -2.02
C PRO A 346 0.00 6.31 -3.20
N ALA A 347 0.20 7.02 -4.31
CA ALA A 347 0.72 6.46 -5.56
C ALA A 347 1.67 7.44 -6.26
N PHE A 348 2.91 7.02 -6.46
CA PHE A 348 3.86 7.79 -7.26
C PHE A 348 3.56 7.67 -8.76
N ASN A 349 3.69 8.76 -9.49
CA ASN A 349 3.77 8.70 -10.95
C ASN A 349 5.03 7.93 -11.40
N PRO A 350 5.11 7.49 -12.67
CA PRO A 350 6.26 6.71 -13.15
C PRO A 350 7.62 7.40 -13.00
N ALA A 351 7.64 8.74 -13.02
CA ALA A 351 8.86 9.53 -12.82
C ALA A 351 9.25 9.71 -11.34
N GLY A 352 8.41 9.32 -10.39
CA GLY A 352 8.63 9.46 -8.96
C GLY A 352 8.63 10.91 -8.45
N ASN A 353 8.16 11.86 -9.25
CA ASN A 353 8.19 13.29 -8.92
C ASN A 353 6.81 13.87 -8.57
N ARG A 354 5.77 13.04 -8.59
CA ARG A 354 4.41 13.38 -8.16
C ARG A 354 3.82 12.24 -7.35
N LEU A 355 3.17 12.58 -6.24
CA LEU A 355 2.42 11.65 -5.39
C LEU A 355 0.93 11.98 -5.48
N TYR A 356 0.12 11.00 -5.82
CA TYR A 356 -1.34 11.07 -5.75
C TYR A 356 -1.83 10.38 -4.50
N PHE A 357 -2.94 10.83 -3.93
CA PHE A 357 -3.63 10.18 -2.82
C PHE A 357 -5.03 10.80 -2.70
N SER A 358 -5.88 10.21 -1.88
CA SER A 358 -7.21 10.72 -1.58
C SER A 358 -7.40 10.97 -0.10
N SER A 359 -8.16 12.01 0.22
CA SER A 359 -8.92 12.09 1.46
C SER A 359 -10.28 11.44 1.18
N GLN A 360 -10.51 10.24 1.70
CA GLN A 360 -11.59 9.35 1.27
C GLN A 360 -13.00 9.96 1.43
N ARG A 361 -13.19 10.72 2.52
CA ARG A 361 -14.47 11.34 2.89
C ARG A 361 -14.41 12.88 2.90
N GLY A 362 -13.23 13.45 2.69
CA GLY A 362 -13.00 14.88 2.57
C GLY A 362 -13.49 15.69 3.77
N THR A 363 -13.93 16.92 3.49
CA THR A 363 -14.42 17.84 4.54
C THR A 363 -15.80 17.48 5.09
N SER A 364 -16.58 16.68 4.36
CA SER A 364 -17.95 16.32 4.79
C SER A 364 -17.99 15.13 5.74
N GLY A 365 -16.93 14.32 5.79
CA GLY A 365 -16.93 13.04 6.51
C GLY A 365 -17.86 12.00 5.90
N SER A 366 -18.27 12.17 4.64
CA SER A 366 -19.14 11.25 3.90
C SER A 366 -18.47 10.76 2.62
N SER A 367 -18.78 9.54 2.20
CA SER A 367 -18.28 8.94 0.95
C SER A 367 -18.56 9.80 -0.30
N SER A 368 -19.55 10.70 -0.28
CA SER A 368 -19.81 11.62 -1.39
C SER A 368 -18.87 12.84 -1.44
N GLY A 369 -18.07 13.06 -0.39
CA GLY A 369 -17.21 14.24 -0.22
C GLY A 369 -15.73 14.01 -0.44
N GLY A 370 -15.31 12.84 -0.91
CA GLY A 370 -13.92 12.49 -1.15
C GLY A 370 -13.17 13.49 -2.06
N ILE A 371 -11.88 13.63 -1.82
CA ILE A 371 -11.01 14.59 -2.51
C ILE A 371 -9.72 13.89 -2.91
N THR A 372 -9.41 13.86 -4.20
CA THR A 372 -8.15 13.30 -4.70
C THR A 372 -7.17 14.42 -5.01
N TYR A 373 -5.98 14.30 -4.43
CA TYR A 373 -4.91 15.27 -4.48
C TYR A 373 -3.74 14.79 -5.33
N GLU A 374 -2.96 15.75 -5.80
CA GLU A 374 -1.61 15.55 -6.31
C GLU A 374 -0.67 16.46 -5.52
N VAL A 375 0.45 15.90 -5.08
CA VAL A 375 1.59 16.63 -4.53
C VAL A 375 2.77 16.52 -5.47
N THR A 376 3.41 17.65 -5.78
CA THR A 376 4.62 17.75 -6.61
C THR A 376 5.70 18.48 -5.84
N GLY A 377 6.94 18.02 -5.93
CA GLY A 377 8.07 18.66 -5.27
C GLY A 377 9.37 17.86 -5.37
N PRO A 378 10.38 18.24 -4.57
CA PRO A 378 11.72 17.63 -4.61
C PRO A 378 11.75 16.30 -3.86
N PHE A 379 11.00 15.30 -4.33
CA PHE A 379 11.11 13.93 -3.81
C PHE A 379 12.55 13.43 -3.94
N ARG A 380 13.03 12.71 -2.91
CA ARG A 380 14.37 12.14 -2.88
C ARG A 380 14.55 11.15 -4.03
N THR A 381 15.63 11.32 -4.78
CA THR A 381 16.03 10.41 -5.87
C THR A 381 17.29 9.60 -5.55
N ALA A 382 17.96 9.95 -4.45
CA ALA A 382 19.14 9.26 -3.91
C ALA A 382 19.20 9.47 -2.39
N LEU A 383 19.89 8.55 -1.70
CA LEU A 383 20.06 8.56 -0.25
C LEU A 383 21.02 9.65 0.23
#